data_AF-A0A9Q9BF50-F1
#
_entry.id   AF-A0A9Q9BF50-F1
#
_cell.length_a   1.000
_cell.length_b   1.000
_cell.length_c   1.000
_cell.angle_alpha   90.00
_cell.angle_beta   90.00
_cell.angle_gamma   90.00
#
_symmetry.space_group_name_H-M   'P 1'
#
loop_
_entity.id
_entity.type
_entity.pdbx_description
1 polymer ?
#
loop_
_entity_poly.entity_id
_entity_poly.type
_entity_poly.pdbx_seq_one_letter_code
_entity_poly.pdbx_strand_id
1 'polypeptide(L)'
;MYFKILPSDRMIFISNILIFFVFLILIFKPKYSLLWSLIGCIAFFVNIFAGGNILGLLFYCVSILILLQCNFFKNYVILKFIFIFTFFIFAFICQYINFGIELLKVSLFNIAIVLILIAAGLVFFAHDLKKYYTKKEIFNISQLDLTVRQNKCFILASMQLSFKEIGEQLCVSESVIKKEMTRIYQVLNINNYAEFLIFVEKYEIIG
;
A
#
# COMPACT_ATOMS: atom_id res chain seq x y z
N MET A 1 27.99 -2.83 30.84
CA MET A 1 28.50 -1.50 30.42
C MET A 1 27.42 -0.88 29.54
N TYR A 2 26.65 0.08 30.06
CA TYR A 2 25.56 0.70 29.30
C TYR A 2 26.14 1.72 28.33
N PHE A 3 26.10 1.47 27.02
CA PHE A 3 26.34 2.49 26.01
C PHE A 3 25.16 3.47 25.98
N LYS A 4 25.07 4.37 26.98
CA LYS A 4 24.13 5.51 26.94
C LYS A 4 24.74 6.61 26.06
N ILE A 5 24.56 6.47 24.74
CA ILE A 5 24.99 7.48 23.76
C ILE A 5 24.27 8.82 23.98
N LEU A 6 23.01 8.78 24.45
CA LEU A 6 22.23 9.94 24.93
C LEU A 6 21.32 9.53 26.10
N PRO A 7 20.90 10.45 26.98
CA PRO A 7 19.80 10.21 27.93
C PRO A 7 18.51 9.87 27.18
N SER A 8 17.75 8.88 27.66
CA SER A 8 16.48 8.43 27.08
C SER A 8 15.52 9.58 26.80
N ASP A 9 15.40 10.49 27.76
CA ASP A 9 14.44 11.60 27.72
C ASP A 9 14.79 12.60 26.60
N ARG A 10 16.09 12.82 26.37
CA ARG A 10 16.56 13.68 25.28
C ARG A 10 16.32 13.03 23.91
N MET A 11 16.49 11.72 23.79
CA MET A 11 16.19 11.01 22.53
C MET A 11 14.71 11.11 22.20
N ILE A 12 13.82 10.84 23.16
CA ILE A 12 12.37 10.96 22.97
C ILE A 12 11.98 12.39 22.54
N PHE A 13 12.52 13.39 23.23
CA PHE A 13 12.24 14.79 22.92
C PHE A 13 12.67 15.19 21.50
N ILE A 14 13.91 14.87 21.11
CA ILE A 14 14.43 15.18 19.76
C ILE A 14 13.60 14.47 18.70
N SER A 15 13.27 13.20 18.93
CA SER A 15 12.47 12.42 17.99
C SER A 15 11.05 12.96 17.82
N ASN A 16 10.41 13.42 18.90
CA ASN A 16 9.10 14.05 18.83
C ASN A 16 9.15 15.35 18.01
N ILE A 17 10.19 16.17 18.19
CA ILE A 17 10.39 17.38 17.38
C ILE A 17 10.55 17.02 15.90
N LEU A 18 11.39 16.02 15.57
CA LEU A 18 11.59 15.58 14.19
C LEU A 18 10.29 15.06 13.58
N ILE A 19 9.56 14.20 14.29
CA ILE A 19 8.26 13.68 13.84
C ILE A 19 7.28 14.82 13.58
N PHE A 20 7.22 15.82 14.46
CA PHE A 20 6.35 16.98 14.30
C PHE A 20 6.64 17.76 13.01
N PHE A 21 7.92 18.05 12.72
CA PHE A 21 8.28 18.74 11.48
C PHE A 21 8.00 17.92 10.22
N VAL A 22 8.26 16.61 10.26
CA VAL A 22 7.95 15.71 9.13
C VAL A 22 6.44 15.65 8.90
N PHE A 23 5.65 15.61 9.97
CA PHE A 23 4.20 15.64 9.91
C PHE A 23 3.66 16.95 9.32
N LEU A 24 4.22 18.10 9.72
CA LEU A 24 3.89 19.40 9.11
C LEU A 24 4.16 19.40 7.60
N ILE A 25 5.31 18.88 7.16
CA ILE A 25 5.62 18.77 5.73
C ILE A 25 4.58 17.91 5.00
N LEU A 26 4.17 16.79 5.60
CA LEU A 26 3.16 15.88 5.03
C LEU A 26 1.77 16.53 4.93
N ILE A 27 1.37 17.37 5.89
CA ILE A 27 0.12 18.15 5.81
C ILE A 27 0.14 19.08 4.59
N PHE A 28 1.21 19.84 4.40
CA PHE A 28 1.28 20.81 3.31
C PHE A 28 1.59 20.17 1.95
N LYS A 29 2.31 19.05 1.93
CA LYS A 29 2.72 18.36 0.71
C LYS A 29 2.48 16.85 0.82
N PRO A 30 1.23 16.38 0.70
CA PRO A 30 0.88 14.97 0.85
C PRO A 30 1.49 14.06 -0.23
N LYS A 31 1.96 14.64 -1.35
CA LYS A 31 2.67 13.93 -2.42
C LYS A 31 3.97 13.26 -1.96
N TYR A 32 4.56 13.69 -0.84
CA TYR A 32 5.75 13.08 -0.27
C TYR A 32 5.41 11.93 0.69
N SER A 33 4.56 11.00 0.25
CA SER A 33 4.12 9.85 1.07
C SER A 33 5.27 9.02 1.63
N LEU A 34 6.43 9.03 0.98
CA LEU A 34 7.65 8.36 1.46
C LEU A 34 8.14 8.91 2.81
N LEU A 35 7.82 10.15 3.19
CA LEU A 35 8.18 10.70 4.51
C LEU A 35 7.48 9.98 5.67
N TRP A 36 6.37 9.28 5.43
CA TRP A 36 5.76 8.43 6.44
C TRP A 36 6.67 7.29 6.89
N SER A 37 7.51 6.75 6.00
CA SER A 37 8.48 5.72 6.40
C SER A 37 9.56 6.30 7.30
N LEU A 38 9.89 7.59 7.17
CA LEU A 38 10.87 8.26 8.02
C LEU A 38 10.35 8.41 9.46
N ILE A 39 9.06 8.71 9.63
CA ILE A 39 8.41 8.73 10.95
C ILE A 39 8.50 7.35 11.62
N GLY A 40 8.17 6.28 10.90
CA GLY A 40 8.25 4.93 11.45
C GLY A 40 9.69 4.48 11.75
N CYS A 41 10.67 4.90 10.94
CA CYS A 41 12.10 4.68 11.24
C CYS A 41 12.53 5.41 12.52
N ILE A 42 12.13 6.67 12.72
CA ILE A 42 12.43 7.41 13.97
C ILE A 42 11.80 6.68 15.16
N ALA A 43 10.53 6.27 15.06
CA ALA A 43 9.84 5.54 16.11
C ALA A 43 10.52 4.19 16.44
N PHE A 44 11.01 3.47 15.43
CA PHE A 44 11.82 2.26 15.60
C PHE A 44 13.08 2.53 16.43
N PHE A 45 13.86 3.56 16.07
CA PHE A 45 15.10 3.89 16.79
C PHE A 45 14.84 4.28 18.25
N VAL A 46 13.83 5.11 18.52
CA VAL A 46 13.49 5.53 19.89
C VAL A 46 13.08 4.33 20.75
N ASN A 47 12.23 3.45 20.23
CA ASN A 47 11.75 2.30 20.99
C ASN A 47 12.88 1.33 21.36
N ILE A 48 13.87 1.16 20.49
CA ILE A 48 15.02 0.28 20.75
C ILE A 48 15.99 0.91 21.74
N PHE A 49 16.37 2.19 21.53
CA PHE A 49 17.43 2.82 22.31
C PHE A 49 16.96 3.44 23.64
N ALA A 50 15.76 4.01 23.68
CA ALA A 50 15.21 4.63 24.89
C ALA A 50 14.27 3.68 25.64
N GLY A 51 13.43 2.94 24.91
CA GLY A 51 12.40 2.08 25.51
C GLY A 51 12.86 0.67 25.86
N GLY A 52 13.96 0.19 25.25
CA GLY A 52 14.37 -1.21 25.37
C GLY A 52 13.23 -2.15 24.98
N ASN A 53 12.52 -1.82 23.91
CA ASN A 53 11.37 -2.59 23.45
C ASN A 53 11.48 -2.87 21.95
N ILE A 54 11.57 -4.15 21.62
CA ILE A 54 11.55 -4.67 20.24
C ILE A 54 10.23 -4.34 19.53
N LEU A 55 9.20 -3.85 20.23
CA LEU A 55 7.99 -3.30 19.61
C LEU A 55 8.28 -2.25 18.53
N GLY A 56 9.44 -1.57 18.61
CA GLY A 56 9.98 -0.74 17.54
C GLY A 56 10.01 -1.42 16.16
N LEU A 57 10.20 -2.74 16.11
CA LEU A 57 10.16 -3.53 14.86
C LEU A 57 8.82 -3.45 14.14
N LEU A 58 7.70 -3.28 14.84
CA LEU A 58 6.40 -3.11 14.18
C LEU A 58 6.38 -1.79 13.38
N PHE A 59 6.90 -0.70 13.96
CA PHE A 59 7.04 0.57 13.24
C PHE A 59 8.01 0.46 12.05
N TYR A 60 9.06 -0.35 12.20
CA TYR A 60 9.98 -0.65 11.11
C TYR A 60 9.31 -1.43 9.98
N CYS A 61 8.52 -2.46 10.30
CA CYS A 61 7.73 -3.22 9.32
C CYS A 61 6.76 -2.31 8.57
N VAL A 62 6.04 -1.42 9.27
CA VAL A 62 5.16 -0.44 8.63
C VAL A 62 5.94 0.50 7.69
N SER A 63 7.13 0.93 8.10
CA SER A 63 8.01 1.76 7.27
C SER A 63 8.43 1.04 5.98
N ILE A 64 8.73 -0.25 6.07
CA ILE A 64 9.06 -1.09 4.90
C ILE A 64 7.84 -1.23 3.97
N LEU A 65 6.64 -1.44 4.52
CA LEU A 65 5.41 -1.50 3.71
C LEU A 65 5.16 -0.21 2.93
N ILE A 66 5.38 0.95 3.57
CA ILE A 66 5.27 2.25 2.91
C ILE A 66 6.32 2.40 1.79
N LEU A 67 7.57 1.99 2.05
CA LEU A 67 8.64 2.01 1.04
C LEU A 67 8.32 1.08 -0.15
N LEU A 68 7.72 -0.08 0.11
CA LEU A 68 7.23 -1.00 -0.91
C LEU A 68 6.13 -0.35 -1.76
N GLN A 69 5.13 0.24 -1.13
CA GLN A 69 4.04 0.94 -1.83
C GLN A 69 4.55 2.11 -2.68
N CYS A 70 5.61 2.80 -2.23
CA CYS A 70 6.23 3.91 -2.96
C CYS A 70 7.23 3.44 -4.04
N ASN A 71 7.28 2.15 -4.39
CA ASN A 71 8.21 1.56 -5.36
C ASN A 71 9.70 1.84 -5.06
N PHE A 72 10.06 2.04 -3.80
CA PHE A 72 11.44 2.38 -3.41
C PHE A 72 12.43 1.29 -3.83
N PHE A 73 12.02 0.02 -3.82
CA PHE A 73 12.90 -1.13 -4.10
C PHE A 73 13.18 -1.39 -5.57
N LYS A 74 12.59 -0.63 -6.51
CA LYS A 74 12.73 -0.87 -7.96
C LYS A 74 14.18 -1.02 -8.43
N ASN A 75 15.09 -0.23 -7.84
CA ASN A 75 16.53 -0.28 -8.12
C ASN A 75 17.30 -0.83 -6.90
N TYR A 76 18.33 -1.65 -7.15
CA TYR A 76 19.22 -2.23 -6.13
C TYR A 76 18.49 -3.05 -5.05
N VAL A 77 17.55 -3.90 -5.47
CA VAL A 77 16.70 -4.72 -4.57
C VAL A 77 17.54 -5.46 -3.52
N ILE A 78 18.59 -6.17 -3.94
CA ILE A 78 19.41 -7.02 -3.07
C ILE A 78 20.12 -6.18 -2.00
N LEU A 79 20.78 -5.09 -2.38
CA LEU A 79 21.49 -4.21 -1.44
C LEU A 79 20.53 -3.59 -0.42
N LYS A 80 19.36 -3.13 -0.87
CA LYS A 80 18.34 -2.57 0.02
C LYS A 80 17.78 -3.62 0.98
N PHE A 81 17.61 -4.85 0.51
CA PHE A 81 17.15 -5.94 1.36
C PHE A 81 18.19 -6.32 2.43
N ILE A 82 19.46 -6.43 2.04
CA ILE A 82 20.58 -6.66 2.97
C ILE A 82 20.63 -5.54 4.03
N PHE A 83 20.51 -4.28 3.60
CA PHE A 83 20.50 -3.13 4.50
C PHE A 83 19.37 -3.24 5.52
N ILE A 84 18.15 -3.57 5.07
CA ILE A 84 16.98 -3.72 5.95
C ILE A 84 17.15 -4.87 6.94
N PHE A 85 17.60 -6.02 6.45
CA PHE A 85 17.81 -7.19 7.29
C PHE A 85 18.88 -6.94 8.36
N THR A 86 19.91 -6.17 8.02
CA THR A 86 20.93 -5.74 8.98
C THR A 86 20.32 -4.95 10.14
N PHE A 87 19.42 -4.00 9.85
CA PHE A 87 18.71 -3.24 10.90
C PHE A 87 17.78 -4.10 11.75
N PHE A 88 17.16 -5.11 11.14
CA PHE A 88 16.31 -6.05 11.85
C PHE A 88 17.11 -6.85 12.88
N ILE A 89 18.24 -7.45 12.48
CA ILE A 89 19.13 -8.19 13.39
C ILE A 89 19.71 -7.25 14.46
N PHE A 90 20.13 -6.05 14.06
CA PHE A 90 20.72 -5.06 14.95
C PHE A 90 19.79 -4.71 16.13
N ALA A 91 18.47 -4.65 15.91
CA ALA A 91 17.48 -4.42 16.96
C ALA A 91 17.53 -5.49 18.07
N PHE A 92 17.59 -6.78 17.69
CA PHE A 92 17.68 -7.89 18.65
C PHE A 92 19.00 -7.87 19.41
N ILE A 93 20.11 -7.59 18.72
CA ILE A 93 21.43 -7.48 19.35
C ILE A 93 21.44 -6.34 20.38
N CYS A 94 20.95 -5.15 20.00
CA CYS A 94 20.89 -3.99 20.90
C CYS A 94 20.02 -4.27 22.12
N GLN A 95 18.86 -4.90 21.94
CA GLN A 95 18.00 -5.29 23.05
C GLN A 95 18.72 -6.24 24.00
N TYR A 96 19.32 -7.30 23.46
CA TYR A 96 19.99 -8.31 24.26
C TYR A 96 21.16 -7.75 25.06
N ILE A 97 22.01 -6.91 24.44
CA ILE A 97 23.19 -6.33 25.08
C ILE A 97 22.81 -5.31 26.15
N ASN A 98 21.83 -4.43 25.88
CA ASN A 98 21.52 -3.32 26.77
C ASN A 98 20.53 -3.68 27.88
N PHE A 99 19.62 -4.63 27.64
CA PHE A 99 18.48 -4.91 28.54
C PHE A 99 18.35 -6.38 28.95
N GLY A 100 19.13 -7.29 28.32
CA GLY A 100 19.15 -8.70 28.67
C GLY A 100 17.95 -9.50 28.17
N ILE A 101 17.95 -10.81 28.47
CA ILE A 101 17.02 -11.78 27.89
C ILE A 101 15.60 -11.71 28.49
N GLU A 102 15.47 -11.32 29.75
CA GLU A 102 14.17 -11.25 30.43
C GLU A 102 13.28 -10.15 29.84
N LEU A 103 13.82 -8.95 29.62
CA LEU A 103 13.11 -7.86 28.94
C LEU A 103 12.81 -8.19 27.47
N LEU A 104 13.67 -8.97 26.81
CA LEU A 104 13.42 -9.45 25.45
C LEU A 104 12.19 -10.37 25.39
N LYS A 105 12.01 -11.29 26.35
CA LYS A 105 10.81 -12.16 26.42
C LYS A 105 9.53 -11.34 26.59
N VAL A 106 9.53 -10.37 27.52
CA VAL A 106 8.39 -9.48 27.74
C VAL A 106 8.06 -8.68 26.48
N SER A 107 9.08 -8.18 25.80
CA SER A 107 8.92 -7.44 24.55
C SER A 107 8.30 -8.29 23.43
N LEU A 108 8.73 -9.55 23.28
CA LEU A 108 8.14 -10.49 22.32
C LEU A 108 6.66 -10.79 22.64
N PHE A 109 6.34 -10.97 23.92
CA PHE A 109 4.95 -11.17 24.35
C PHE A 109 4.07 -9.94 24.03
N ASN A 110 4.58 -8.73 24.27
CA ASN A 110 3.88 -7.49 23.91
C ASN A 110 3.65 -7.38 22.40
N ILE A 111 4.62 -7.78 21.56
CA ILE A 111 4.44 -7.82 20.11
C ILE A 111 3.30 -8.78 19.74
N ALA A 112 3.26 -9.97 20.34
CA ALA A 112 2.19 -10.94 20.08
C ALA A 112 0.81 -10.37 20.44
N ILE A 113 0.69 -9.71 21.60
CA ILE A 113 -0.56 -9.03 22.00
C ILE A 113 -0.95 -7.96 20.98
N VAL A 114 -0.03 -7.09 20.59
CA VAL A 114 -0.32 -6.02 19.63
C VAL A 114 -0.75 -6.59 18.28
N LEU A 115 -0.13 -7.67 17.80
CA LEU A 115 -0.53 -8.34 16.57
C LEU A 115 -1.94 -8.94 16.68
N ILE A 116 -2.29 -9.54 17.82
CA ILE A 116 -3.66 -10.03 18.08
C ILE A 116 -4.66 -8.87 18.05
N LEU A 117 -4.33 -7.74 18.67
CA LEU A 117 -5.21 -6.55 18.67
C LEU A 117 -5.39 -5.97 17.26
N ILE A 118 -4.32 -5.91 16.45
CA ILE A 118 -4.39 -5.49 15.05
C ILE A 118 -5.29 -6.45 14.26
N ALA A 119 -5.09 -7.77 14.40
CA ALA A 119 -5.90 -8.76 13.72
C ALA A 119 -7.38 -8.69 14.14
N ALA A 120 -7.66 -8.54 15.44
CA ALA A 120 -9.00 -8.35 15.96
C ALA A 120 -9.66 -7.08 15.40
N GLY A 121 -8.91 -5.98 15.33
CA GLY A 121 -9.36 -4.74 14.69
C GLY A 121 -9.72 -4.96 13.22
N LEU A 122 -8.84 -5.63 12.46
CA LEU A 122 -9.10 -5.94 11.05
C LEU A 122 -10.35 -6.81 10.86
N VAL A 123 -10.59 -7.79 11.74
CA VAL A 123 -11.79 -8.63 11.70
C VAL A 123 -13.03 -7.82 12.05
N PHE A 124 -12.97 -6.98 13.09
CA PHE A 124 -14.09 -6.16 13.52
C PHE A 124 -14.53 -5.17 12.44
N PHE A 125 -13.56 -4.53 11.78
CA PHE A 125 -13.81 -3.62 10.66
C PHE A 125 -13.86 -4.33 9.30
N ALA A 126 -13.78 -5.66 9.22
CA ALA A 126 -13.68 -6.38 7.95
C ALA A 126 -14.88 -6.08 7.04
N HIS A 127 -16.08 -6.00 7.61
CA HIS A 127 -17.29 -5.69 6.86
C HIS A 127 -17.30 -4.26 6.31
N ASP A 128 -16.90 -3.28 7.13
CA ASP A 128 -16.85 -1.87 6.73
C ASP A 128 -15.72 -1.61 5.72
N LEU A 129 -14.55 -2.23 5.92
CA LEU A 129 -13.46 -2.22 4.97
C LEU A 129 -13.90 -2.84 3.65
N LYS A 130 -14.55 -4.01 3.69
CA LYS A 130 -15.10 -4.65 2.48
C LYS A 130 -16.04 -3.70 1.78
N LYS A 131 -17.02 -3.11 2.46
CA LYS A 131 -17.97 -2.15 1.88
C LYS A 131 -17.30 -0.91 1.28
N TYR A 132 -16.27 -0.37 1.94
CA TYR A 132 -15.51 0.77 1.45
C TYR A 132 -14.73 0.43 0.17
N TYR A 133 -14.04 -0.71 0.15
CA TYR A 133 -13.24 -1.15 -0.99
C TYR A 133 -14.05 -1.77 -2.13
N THR A 134 -15.25 -2.29 -1.87
CA THR A 134 -16.15 -2.82 -2.91
C THR A 134 -17.09 -1.77 -3.49
N LYS A 135 -17.05 -0.52 -3.00
CA LYS A 135 -17.85 0.56 -3.58
C LYS A 135 -17.26 0.93 -4.94
N LYS A 136 -17.82 0.36 -6.00
CA LYS A 136 -17.48 0.74 -7.38
C LYS A 136 -17.85 2.19 -7.61
N GLU A 137 -16.95 2.95 -8.22
CA GLU A 137 -17.25 4.32 -8.63
C GLU A 137 -18.25 4.26 -9.79
N ILE A 138 -19.28 5.09 -9.79
CA ILE A 138 -20.25 5.11 -10.89
C ILE A 138 -19.57 5.75 -12.11
N PHE A 139 -19.54 5.04 -13.23
CA PHE A 139 -19.04 5.57 -14.50
C PHE A 139 -20.17 5.59 -15.53
N ASN A 140 -20.52 6.79 -15.98
CA ASN A 140 -21.60 6.99 -16.93
C ASN A 140 -21.04 6.98 -18.37
N ILE A 141 -21.41 5.96 -19.15
CA ILE A 141 -20.94 5.79 -20.53
C ILE A 141 -21.38 6.96 -21.41
N SER A 142 -22.50 7.62 -21.09
CA SER A 142 -23.02 8.77 -21.86
C SER A 142 -22.08 9.98 -21.89
N GLN A 143 -21.06 10.04 -21.01
CA GLN A 143 -20.02 11.07 -21.06
C GLN A 143 -18.96 10.80 -22.14
N LEU A 144 -18.89 9.59 -22.67
CA LEU A 144 -17.97 9.24 -23.75
C LEU A 144 -18.66 9.46 -25.10
N ASP A 145 -17.96 10.13 -26.01
CA ASP A 145 -18.40 10.32 -27.40
C ASP A 145 -18.21 9.01 -28.20
N LEU A 146 -19.00 7.99 -27.83
CA LEU A 146 -19.00 6.68 -28.46
C LEU A 146 -20.14 6.59 -29.47
N THR A 147 -19.85 6.03 -30.63
CA THR A 147 -20.88 5.65 -31.59
C THR A 147 -21.80 4.57 -31.01
N VAL A 148 -23.03 4.46 -31.53
CA VAL A 148 -24.01 3.43 -31.10
C VAL A 148 -23.41 2.01 -31.12
N ARG A 149 -22.56 1.72 -32.11
CA ARG A 149 -21.87 0.43 -32.23
C ARG A 149 -20.82 0.24 -31.15
N GLN A 150 -20.00 1.26 -30.90
CA GLN A 150 -18.98 1.22 -29.85
C GLN A 150 -19.61 1.08 -28.47
N ASN A 151 -20.73 1.75 -28.20
CA ASN A 151 -21.45 1.60 -26.94
C ASN A 151 -21.93 0.14 -26.75
N LYS A 152 -22.49 -0.48 -27.80
CA LYS A 152 -22.85 -1.91 -27.76
C LYS A 152 -21.63 -2.82 -27.54
N CYS A 153 -20.53 -2.58 -28.23
CA CYS A 153 -19.28 -3.31 -28.02
C CYS A 153 -18.77 -3.16 -26.58
N PHE A 154 -18.82 -1.95 -26.02
CA PHE A 154 -18.40 -1.65 -24.65
C PHE A 154 -19.25 -2.40 -23.63
N ILE A 155 -20.58 -2.36 -23.76
CA ILE A 155 -21.50 -3.08 -22.86
C ILE A 155 -21.22 -4.59 -22.91
N LEU A 156 -21.11 -5.17 -24.11
CA LEU A 156 -20.84 -6.61 -24.24
C LEU A 156 -19.45 -7.00 -23.74
N ALA A 157 -18.43 -6.17 -23.96
CA ALA A 157 -17.10 -6.37 -23.39
C ALA A 157 -17.09 -6.22 -21.86
N SER A 158 -17.93 -5.34 -21.30
CA SER A 158 -18.06 -5.19 -19.85
C SER A 158 -18.68 -6.41 -19.16
N MET A 159 -19.46 -7.20 -19.91
CA MET A 159 -19.96 -8.52 -19.48
C MET A 159 -18.90 -9.63 -19.60
N GLN A 160 -17.64 -9.27 -19.89
CA GLN A 160 -16.51 -10.19 -20.05
C GLN A 160 -16.63 -11.19 -21.20
N LEU A 161 -17.45 -10.88 -22.22
CA LEU A 161 -17.54 -11.68 -23.43
C LEU A 161 -16.27 -11.56 -24.27
N SER A 162 -15.87 -12.67 -24.90
CA SER A 162 -14.74 -12.69 -25.84
C SER A 162 -15.08 -11.91 -27.12
N PHE A 163 -14.07 -11.40 -27.82
CA PHE A 163 -14.29 -10.68 -29.09
C PHE A 163 -14.98 -11.53 -30.16
N LYS A 164 -14.85 -12.86 -30.07
CA LYS A 164 -15.56 -13.79 -30.94
C LYS A 164 -17.06 -13.80 -30.63
N GLU A 165 -17.43 -13.94 -29.36
CA GLU A 165 -18.83 -13.93 -28.91
C GLU A 165 -19.51 -12.58 -29.17
N ILE A 166 -18.78 -11.48 -28.96
CA ILE A 166 -19.27 -10.13 -29.29
C ILE A 166 -19.51 -10.00 -30.79
N GLY A 167 -18.59 -10.52 -31.61
CA GLY A 167 -18.72 -10.55 -33.07
C GLY A 167 -19.93 -11.37 -33.54
N GLU A 168 -20.16 -12.52 -32.91
CA GLU A 168 -21.33 -13.37 -33.18
C GLU A 168 -22.64 -12.64 -32.83
N GLN A 169 -22.72 -11.99 -31.67
CA GLN A 169 -23.92 -11.25 -31.24
C GLN A 169 -24.20 -9.99 -32.08
N LEU A 170 -23.16 -9.30 -32.55
CA LEU A 170 -23.29 -8.09 -33.37
C LEU A 170 -23.27 -8.38 -34.87
N CYS A 171 -23.17 -9.65 -35.27
CA CYS A 171 -23.04 -10.12 -36.65
C CYS A 171 -21.90 -9.42 -37.42
N VAL A 172 -20.72 -9.29 -36.78
CA VAL A 172 -19.51 -8.67 -37.34
C VAL A 172 -18.28 -9.54 -37.09
N SER A 173 -17.27 -9.39 -37.93
CA SER A 173 -16.02 -10.15 -37.75
C SER A 173 -15.27 -9.70 -36.50
N GLU A 174 -14.54 -10.63 -35.88
CA GLU A 174 -13.68 -10.37 -34.72
C GLU A 174 -12.67 -9.23 -34.98
N SER A 175 -12.18 -9.10 -36.22
CA SER A 175 -11.27 -8.02 -36.64
C SER A 175 -11.91 -6.63 -36.54
N VAL A 176 -13.21 -6.51 -36.82
CA VAL A 176 -13.97 -5.25 -36.68
C VAL A 176 -14.16 -4.94 -35.19
N ILE A 177 -14.48 -5.95 -34.37
CA ILE A 177 -14.60 -5.77 -32.91
C ILE A 177 -13.28 -5.30 -32.31
N LYS A 178 -12.15 -5.91 -32.67
CA LYS A 178 -10.81 -5.47 -32.22
C LYS A 178 -10.57 -4.00 -32.56
N LYS A 179 -10.91 -3.58 -33.78
CA LYS A 179 -10.75 -2.19 -34.22
C LYS A 179 -11.62 -1.21 -33.42
N GLU A 180 -12.87 -1.57 -33.13
CA GLU A 180 -13.74 -0.73 -32.30
C GLU A 180 -13.29 -0.68 -30.85
N MET A 181 -12.84 -1.80 -30.28
CA MET A 181 -12.27 -1.84 -28.93
C MET A 181 -11.00 -1.00 -28.79
N THR A 182 -10.11 -1.00 -29.81
CA THR A 182 -8.94 -0.11 -29.80
C THR A 182 -9.32 1.37 -29.72
N ARG A 183 -10.40 1.77 -30.40
CA ARG A 183 -10.90 3.15 -30.31
C ARG A 183 -11.48 3.44 -28.92
N ILE A 184 -12.23 2.51 -28.35
CA ILE A 184 -12.75 2.62 -26.99
C ILE A 184 -11.60 2.80 -25.99
N TYR A 185 -10.50 2.03 -26.13
CA TYR A 185 -9.32 2.18 -25.28
C TYR A 185 -8.70 3.58 -25.40
N GLN A 186 -8.63 4.15 -26.60
CA GLN A 186 -8.13 5.51 -26.80
C GLN A 186 -9.01 6.55 -26.10
N VAL A 187 -10.34 6.42 -26.18
CA VAL A 187 -11.27 7.34 -25.50
C VAL A 187 -11.15 7.22 -23.98
N LEU A 188 -10.92 6.01 -23.46
CA LEU A 188 -10.72 5.74 -22.03
C LEU A 188 -9.28 6.05 -21.55
N ASN A 189 -8.36 6.38 -22.46
CA ASN A 189 -6.93 6.52 -22.19
C ASN A 189 -6.31 5.26 -21.54
N ILE A 190 -6.67 4.09 -22.08
CA ILE A 190 -6.26 2.75 -21.66
C ILE A 190 -5.48 2.09 -22.81
N ASN A 191 -4.55 1.17 -22.50
CA ASN A 191 -3.65 0.58 -23.49
C ASN A 191 -4.11 -0.79 -24.01
N ASN A 192 -4.80 -1.58 -23.19
CA ASN A 192 -5.10 -2.98 -23.52
C ASN A 192 -6.38 -3.50 -22.86
N TYR A 193 -6.80 -4.71 -23.27
CA TYR A 193 -8.01 -5.36 -22.74
C TYR A 193 -7.90 -5.69 -21.25
N ALA A 194 -6.70 -5.97 -20.73
CA ALA A 194 -6.50 -6.24 -19.30
C ALA A 194 -6.78 -4.99 -18.45
N GLU A 195 -6.26 -3.84 -18.86
CA GLU A 195 -6.56 -2.55 -18.23
C GLU A 195 -8.04 -2.17 -18.38
N PHE A 196 -8.67 -2.53 -19.51
CA PHE A 196 -10.12 -2.38 -19.67
C PHE A 196 -10.92 -3.24 -18.68
N LEU A 197 -10.52 -4.49 -18.44
CA LEU A 197 -11.16 -5.33 -17.42
C LEU A 197 -10.98 -4.75 -16.01
N ILE A 198 -9.78 -4.26 -15.69
CA ILE A 198 -9.51 -3.57 -14.42
C ILE A 198 -10.41 -2.32 -14.29
N PHE A 199 -10.61 -1.59 -15.38
CA PHE A 199 -11.52 -0.45 -15.42
C PHE A 199 -12.96 -0.87 -15.13
N VAL A 200 -13.49 -1.89 -15.83
CA VAL A 200 -14.85 -2.41 -15.62
C VAL A 200 -15.05 -3.01 -14.21
N GLU A 201 -14.01 -3.59 -13.62
CA GLU A 201 -14.07 -4.07 -12.24
C GLU A 201 -14.15 -2.92 -11.23
N LYS A 202 -13.42 -1.83 -11.50
CA LYS A 202 -13.36 -0.64 -10.64
C LYS A 202 -14.64 0.20 -10.69
N TYR A 203 -15.29 0.26 -11.86
CA TYR A 203 -16.45 1.13 -12.08
C TYR A 203 -17.76 0.35 -12.23
N GLU A 204 -18.85 0.90 -11.69
CA GLU A 204 -20.21 0.44 -11.99
C GLU A 204 -20.68 1.21 -13.22
N ILE A 205 -20.82 0.48 -14.33
CA ILE A 205 -21.12 1.04 -15.63
C ILE A 205 -22.62 1.30 -15.71
N ILE A 206 -23.00 2.56 -15.86
CA ILE A 206 -24.38 2.97 -16.14
C ILE A 206 -24.42 3.49 -17.59
N GLY A 207 -25.29 2.87 -18.40
CA GLY A 207 -25.51 3.20 -19.80
C GLY A 207 -26.67 4.15 -20.02
#